data_AF-A0A0F9IFV3-F1
#
_entry.id   AF-A0A0F9IFV3-F1
#
_cell.length_a   1.000
_cell.length_b   1.000
_cell.length_c   1.000
_cell.angle_alpha   90.00
_cell.angle_beta   90.00
_cell.angle_gamma   90.00
#
_symmetry.space_group_name_H-M   'P 1'
#
loop_
_entity.id
_entity.type
_entity.pdbx_description
1 polymer ?
#
loop_
_entity_poly.entity_id
_entity_poly.type
_entity_poly.pdbx_seq_one_letter_code
_entity_poly.pdbx_strand_id
1 'polypeptide(L)' 'PERTMGGEDFAFYLEKSKGCFFALGTGREGCVSIHNPAFDFNEEVLLLGVETYCRVAQELLK' A
#
# COMPACT_ATOMS: atom_id res chain seq x y z
N PRO A 1 0.52 8.92 -4.00
CA PRO A 1 -0.95 9.11 -4.13
C PRO A 1 -1.35 10.43 -3.45
N GLU A 2 -2.43 11.06 -3.90
CA GLU A 2 -3.04 12.15 -3.15
C GLU A 2 -3.63 11.64 -1.83
N ARG A 3 -3.85 12.54 -0.86
CA ARG A 3 -4.50 12.19 0.41
C ARG A 3 -5.97 11.84 0.16
N THR A 4 -6.44 10.78 0.79
CA THR A 4 -7.85 10.37 0.75
C THR A 4 -8.56 10.68 2.05
N MET A 5 -9.90 10.77 2.02
CA MET A 5 -10.74 10.87 3.22
C MET A 5 -11.18 9.50 3.78
N GLY A 6 -10.69 8.39 3.20
CA GLY A 6 -10.95 7.04 3.72
C GLY A 6 -10.27 6.82 5.08
N GLY A 7 -10.94 6.10 5.97
CA GLY A 7 -10.38 5.68 7.26
C GLY A 7 -9.66 4.34 7.15
N GLU A 8 -8.49 4.24 7.76
CA GLU A 8 -7.67 3.02 7.81
C GLU A 8 -7.18 2.82 9.25
N ASP A 9 -7.37 1.63 9.80
CA ASP A 9 -7.09 1.37 11.23
C ASP A 9 -5.57 1.33 11.54
N PHE A 10 -4.74 1.28 10.49
CA PHE A 10 -3.28 1.40 10.61
C PHE A 10 -2.85 2.69 11.34
N ALA A 11 -3.69 3.72 11.32
CA ALA A 11 -3.48 4.95 12.09
C ALA A 11 -3.25 4.69 13.59
N PHE A 12 -3.90 3.70 14.19
CA PHE A 12 -3.73 3.37 15.61
C PHE A 12 -2.33 2.84 15.92
N TYR A 13 -1.66 2.17 14.99
CA TYR A 13 -0.24 1.80 15.15
C TYR A 13 0.67 3.03 15.09
N LEU A 14 0.36 3.96 14.18
CA LEU A 14 1.12 5.21 14.00
C LEU A 14 0.99 6.17 15.20
N GLU A 15 -0.05 6.04 16.02
CA GLU A 15 -0.14 6.75 17.31
C GLU A 15 0.89 6.25 18.35
N LYS A 16 1.37 5.01 18.23
CA LYS A 16 2.22 4.37 19.24
C LYS A 16 3.68 4.24 18.82
N SER A 17 3.96 4.22 17.53
CA SER A 17 5.31 4.05 17.00
C SER A 17 5.53 4.86 15.73
N LYS A 18 6.79 5.21 15.47
CA LYS A 18 7.19 5.75 14.16
C LYS A 18 6.96 4.66 13.12
N GLY A 19 6.09 4.94 12.16
CA GLY A 19 5.80 4.05 11.05
C GLY A 19 5.51 4.81 9.77
N CYS A 20 5.31 4.06 8.69
CA CYS A 20 4.99 4.58 7.38
C CYS A 20 3.90 3.74 6.75
N PHE A 21 2.81 4.39 6.32
CA PHE A 21 1.78 3.79 5.48
C PHE A 21 1.90 4.39 4.09
N PHE A 22 1.88 3.55 3.06
CA PHE A 22 2.03 3.97 1.67
C PHE A 22 1.12 3.15 0.77
N ALA A 23 0.78 3.72 -0.40
CA ALA A 23 0.06 2.97 -1.43
C ALA A 23 1.04 2.42 -2.46
N LEU A 24 0.84 1.17 -2.84
CA LEU A 24 1.43 0.57 -4.03
C LEU A 24 0.47 0.78 -5.21
N GLY A 25 0.96 1.35 -6.32
CA GLY A 25 0.12 1.60 -7.49
C GLY A 25 -0.25 0.30 -8.19
N THR A 26 -1.51 -0.13 -8.07
CA THR A 26 -2.03 -1.37 -8.69
C THR A 26 -2.95 -1.11 -9.89
N GLY A 27 -3.20 0.15 -10.24
CA GLY A 27 -4.15 0.55 -11.28
C GLY A 27 -3.64 0.26 -12.69
N ARG A 28 -4.60 0.04 -13.59
CA ARG A 28 -4.44 -0.03 -15.05
C ARG A 28 -5.37 0.98 -15.70
N GLU A 29 -5.17 1.29 -16.98
CA GLU A 29 -6.13 2.12 -17.71
C GLU A 29 -7.54 1.50 -17.62
N GLY A 30 -8.53 2.31 -17.23
CA GLY A 30 -9.91 1.87 -17.03
C GLY A 30 -10.20 1.11 -15.73
N CYS A 31 -9.25 1.03 -14.77
CA CYS A 31 -9.52 0.38 -13.48
C CYS A 31 -10.55 1.14 -12.63
N VAL A 32 -11.21 0.41 -11.72
CA VAL A 32 -12.18 0.97 -10.77
C VAL A 32 -11.59 1.06 -9.35
N SER A 33 -12.15 1.93 -8.52
CA SER A 33 -11.72 2.10 -7.12
C SER A 33 -12.00 0.87 -6.26
N ILE A 34 -11.27 0.76 -5.15
CA ILE A 34 -11.55 -0.18 -4.07
C ILE A 34 -13.01 -0.06 -3.60
N HIS A 35 -13.61 -1.18 -3.17
CA HIS A 35 -15.04 -1.36 -2.87
C HIS A 35 -16.00 -1.43 -4.07
N ASN A 36 -15.52 -1.35 -5.31
CA ASN A 36 -16.35 -1.64 -6.48
C ASN A 36 -16.41 -3.17 -6.76
N PRO A 37 -17.57 -3.77 -7.10
CA PRO A 37 -17.66 -5.20 -7.44
C PRO A 37 -16.81 -5.64 -8.64
N ALA A 38 -16.49 -4.73 -9.55
CA ALA A 38 -15.61 -4.99 -10.70
C ALA A 38 -14.13 -4.73 -10.37
N PHE A 39 -13.78 -4.54 -9.09
CA PHE A 39 -12.39 -4.31 -8.69
C PHE A 39 -11.50 -5.49 -9.06
N ASP A 40 -10.44 -5.17 -9.77
CA ASP A 40 -9.39 -6.06 -10.22
C ASP A 40 -8.07 -5.28 -10.23
N PHE A 41 -6.96 -5.92 -9.88
CA PHE A 41 -5.69 -5.23 -9.62
C PHE A 41 -4.54 -5.81 -10.47
N ASN A 42 -3.49 -5.03 -10.68
CA ASN A 42 -2.33 -5.48 -11.45
C ASN A 42 -1.43 -6.45 -10.66
N GLU A 43 -1.52 -7.76 -10.95
CA GLU A 43 -0.68 -8.79 -10.33
C GLU A 43 0.82 -8.64 -10.62
N GLU A 44 1.21 -7.97 -11.72
CA GLU A 44 2.62 -7.72 -12.05
C GLU A 44 3.35 -6.92 -10.97
N VAL A 45 2.62 -6.18 -10.12
CA VAL A 45 3.21 -5.37 -9.04
C VAL A 45 3.44 -6.15 -7.75
N LEU A 46 3.01 -7.41 -7.65
CA LEU A 46 3.14 -8.21 -6.43
C LEU A 46 4.60 -8.37 -6.00
N LEU A 47 5.49 -8.70 -6.94
CA LEU A 47 6.92 -8.85 -6.66
C LEU A 47 7.56 -7.52 -6.22
N LEU A 48 7.13 -6.40 -6.79
CA LEU A 48 7.57 -5.06 -6.37
C LEU A 48 7.16 -4.76 -4.93
N GLY A 49 5.93 -5.13 -4.54
CA GLY A 49 5.44 -5.01 -3.17
C GLY A 49 6.29 -5.81 -2.19
N VAL A 50 6.57 -7.08 -2.51
CA VAL A 50 7.44 -7.96 -1.69
C VAL A 50 8.84 -7.38 -1.56
N GLU A 51 9.46 -7.00 -2.67
CA GLU A 51 10.81 -6.43 -2.67
C GLU A 51 10.88 -5.15 -1.82
N THR A 52 9.87 -4.29 -1.90
CA THR A 52 9.79 -3.06 -1.10
C THR A 52 9.87 -3.37 0.39
N TYR A 53 9.05 -4.30 0.90
CA TYR A 53 9.12 -4.69 2.31
C TYR A 53 10.45 -5.36 2.68
N CYS A 54 10.98 -6.24 1.84
CA CYS A 54 12.28 -6.89 2.08
C CYS A 54 13.40 -5.86 2.21
N ARG A 55 13.47 -4.88 1.31
CA ARG A 55 14.49 -3.83 1.35
C ARG A 55 14.33 -2.93 2.57
N VAL A 56 13.10 -2.52 2.90
CA VAL A 56 12.83 -1.71 4.10
C VAL A 56 13.28 -2.45 5.37
N ALA A 57 12.93 -3.73 5.49
CA ALA A 57 13.36 -4.54 6.62
C ALA A 57 14.88 -4.68 6.68
N GLN A 58 15.55 -4.94 5.55
CA GLN A 58 17.00 -5.03 5.48
C GLN A 58 17.68 -3.70 5.86
N GLU A 59 17.18 -2.55 5.39
CA GLU A 59 17.78 -1.26 5.74
C GLU A 59 17.57 -0.89 7.22
N LEU A 60 16.43 -1.24 7.82
CA LEU A 60 16.12 -0.90 9.21
C LEU A 60 16.73 -1.86 10.24
N LEU A 61 17.08 -3.08 9.85
CA LEU A 61 17.60 -4.14 10.74
C LEU A 61 19.09 -4.45 10.55
N LYS A 62 19.78 -3.74 9.65
CA LYS A 62 21.25 -3.70 9.63
C LYS A 62 21.79 -3.05 10.90
#